data_AF-A0A6V7X8F8-F1
#
_entry.id   AF-A0A6V7X8F8-F1
#
_cell.length_a   1.000
_cell.length_b   1.000
_cell.length_c   1.000
_cell.angle_alpha   90.00
_cell.angle_beta   90.00
_cell.angle_gamma   90.00
#
_symmetry.space_group_name_H-M   'P 1'
#
loop_
_entity.id
_entity.type
_entity.pdbx_description
1 polymer ?
#
loop_
_entity_poly.entity_id
_entity_poly.type
_entity_poly.pdbx_seq_one_letter_code
_entity_poly.pdbx_strand_id
1 'polypeptide(L)'
;MVLLSEECARILNCPLKSLREQLFHPKNRVKIVKELLGRKVRTTYEDRNGHIKMFKIGGLSKYGANVTQAYGRLPRPFNISVAAHFYARHRIRLRHPFLHCIIERFPRHMENRYYPLELLEFVEEEQSERSTPSKKLFESVKGRCR
;
A
#
# COMPACT_ATOMS: atom_id res chain seq x y z
N MET A 1 -9.59 5.85 11.60
CA MET A 1 -8.30 5.15 11.39
C MET A 1 -8.53 3.66 11.40
N VAL A 2 -8.40 3.00 10.25
CA VAL A 2 -8.69 1.57 10.05
C VAL A 2 -7.41 0.88 9.60
N LEU A 3 -7.04 -0.22 10.27
CA LEU A 3 -5.88 -1.01 9.86
C LEU A 3 -6.18 -1.71 8.52
N LEU A 4 -5.16 -1.78 7.66
CA LEU A 4 -5.32 -2.36 6.34
C LEU A 4 -5.67 -3.86 6.40
N SER A 5 -5.20 -4.57 7.43
CA SER A 5 -5.57 -5.95 7.70
C SER A 5 -7.07 -6.12 8.00
N GLU A 6 -7.67 -5.19 8.75
CA GLU A 6 -9.10 -5.19 9.07
C GLU A 6 -9.94 -4.91 7.82
N GLU A 7 -9.51 -3.97 6.98
CA GLU A 7 -10.18 -3.70 5.71
C GLU A 7 -10.14 -4.92 4.78
N CYS A 8 -9.00 -5.62 4.71
CA CYS A 8 -8.90 -6.82 3.89
C CYS A 8 -9.86 -7.91 4.38
N ALA A 9 -10.00 -8.06 5.70
CA ALA A 9 -10.97 -8.96 6.31
C ALA A 9 -12.42 -8.55 5.96
N ARG A 10 -12.71 -7.25 5.96
CA ARG A 10 -14.01 -6.68 5.55
C ARG A 10 -14.33 -6.95 4.08
N ILE A 11 -13.40 -6.72 3.16
CA ILE A 11 -13.59 -6.98 1.71
C ILE A 11 -13.85 -8.46 1.42
N LEU A 12 -13.18 -9.34 2.17
CA LEU A 12 -13.34 -10.80 2.02
C LEU A 12 -14.52 -11.35 2.83
N ASN A 13 -15.20 -10.52 3.62
CA ASN A 13 -16.27 -10.92 4.53
C ASN A 13 -15.86 -12.10 5.42
N CYS A 14 -14.69 -11.99 6.04
CA CYS A 14 -14.13 -13.02 6.90
C CYS A 14 -13.61 -12.42 8.22
N PRO A 15 -13.54 -13.19 9.32
CA PRO A 15 -12.92 -12.71 10.54
C PRO A 15 -11.40 -12.56 10.37
N LEU A 16 -10.80 -11.58 11.06
CA LEU A 16 -9.37 -11.26 10.94
C LEU A 16 -8.46 -12.48 11.17
N LYS A 17 -8.83 -13.36 12.11
CA LYS A 17 -8.12 -14.62 12.40
C LYS A 17 -7.96 -15.55 11.20
N SER A 18 -8.92 -15.54 10.28
CA SER A 18 -8.93 -16.39 9.08
C SER A 18 -8.34 -15.68 7.86
N LEU A 19 -7.94 -14.41 7.98
CA LEU A 19 -7.46 -13.61 6.86
C LEU A 19 -6.25 -14.25 6.16
N ARG A 20 -5.34 -14.86 6.91
CA ARG A 20 -4.17 -15.56 6.36
C ARG A 20 -4.59 -16.63 5.35
N GLU A 21 -5.47 -17.53 5.75
CA GLU A 21 -5.96 -18.64 4.92
C GLU A 21 -6.69 -18.11 3.70
N GLN A 22 -7.53 -17.10 3.89
CA GLN A 22 -8.28 -16.47 2.80
C GLN A 22 -7.34 -15.83 1.77
N LEU A 23 -6.28 -15.14 2.19
CA LEU A 23 -5.31 -14.54 1.28
C LEU A 23 -4.39 -15.56 0.60
N PHE A 24 -4.28 -16.79 1.10
CA PHE A 24 -3.57 -17.86 0.38
C PHE A 24 -4.29 -18.27 -0.91
N HIS A 25 -5.60 -18.04 -0.99
CA HIS A 25 -6.37 -18.31 -2.19
C HIS A 25 -6.13 -17.23 -3.28
N PRO A 26 -5.68 -17.59 -4.50
CA PRO A 26 -5.37 -16.62 -5.55
C PRO A 26 -6.53 -15.68 -5.92
N LYS A 27 -7.76 -16.20 -5.99
CA LYS A 27 -8.95 -15.37 -6.33
C LYS A 27 -9.19 -14.27 -5.29
N ASN A 28 -8.94 -14.55 -4.01
CA ASN A 28 -9.13 -13.58 -2.94
C ASN A 28 -8.08 -12.48 -3.00
N ARG A 29 -6.81 -12.83 -3.31
CA ARG A 29 -5.77 -11.82 -3.55
C ARG A 29 -6.12 -10.91 -4.72
N VAL A 30 -6.62 -11.47 -5.82
CA VAL A 30 -7.06 -10.67 -6.98
C VAL A 30 -8.19 -9.72 -6.59
N LYS A 31 -9.17 -10.19 -5.80
CA LYS A 31 -10.26 -9.34 -5.27
C LYS A 31 -9.71 -8.19 -4.43
N ILE A 32 -8.82 -8.46 -3.47
CA ILE A 32 -8.18 -7.44 -2.64
C ILE A 32 -7.41 -6.42 -3.50
N VAL A 33 -6.59 -6.89 -4.44
CA VAL A 33 -5.83 -6.00 -5.31
C VAL A 33 -6.77 -5.12 -6.13
N LYS A 34 -7.84 -5.69 -6.72
CA LYS A 34 -8.80 -4.91 -7.51
C LYS A 34 -9.45 -3.78 -6.70
N GLU A 35 -9.80 -4.04 -5.44
CA GLU A 35 -10.46 -3.05 -4.57
C GLU A 35 -9.51 -1.97 -4.04
N LEU A 36 -8.25 -2.34 -3.77
CA LEU A 36 -7.31 -1.51 -3.04
C LEU A 36 -6.26 -0.82 -3.91
N LEU A 37 -6.07 -1.25 -5.15
CA LEU A 37 -5.05 -0.69 -6.04
C LEU A 37 -5.21 0.82 -6.20
N GLY A 38 -4.12 1.55 -6.02
CA GLY A 38 -4.07 3.01 -6.15
C GLY A 38 -4.52 3.80 -4.92
N ARG A 39 -5.17 3.16 -3.93
CA ARG A 39 -5.54 3.83 -2.67
C ARG A 39 -4.30 4.23 -1.88
N LYS A 40 -4.37 5.35 -1.16
CA LYS A 40 -3.31 5.84 -0.29
C LYS A 40 -3.36 5.16 1.07
N VAL A 41 -2.19 4.78 1.56
CA VAL A 41 -1.98 4.23 2.89
C VAL A 41 -0.81 4.93 3.56
N ARG A 42 -0.79 4.87 4.89
CA ARG A 42 0.33 5.36 5.70
C ARG A 42 0.86 4.26 6.61
N THR A 43 2.13 4.36 6.99
CA THR A 43 2.73 3.47 7.98
C THR A 43 2.23 3.82 9.39
N THR A 44 2.08 2.80 10.24
CA THR A 44 1.75 2.97 11.67
C THR A 44 2.99 3.19 12.54
N TYR A 45 4.16 3.30 11.92
CA TYR A 45 5.45 3.46 12.56
C TYR A 45 6.23 4.58 11.86
N GLU A 46 7.14 5.18 12.60
CA GLU A 46 8.09 6.16 12.10
C GLU A 46 9.35 5.46 11.60
N ASP A 47 9.90 5.97 10.50
CA ASP A 47 11.21 5.54 10.04
C ASP A 47 12.33 6.07 10.96
N ARG A 48 13.59 5.76 10.64
CA ARG A 48 14.74 6.21 11.47
C ARG A 48 14.91 7.73 11.52
N ASN A 49 14.25 8.47 10.63
CA ASN A 49 14.27 9.92 10.58
C ASN A 49 13.05 10.53 11.28
N GLY A 50 12.21 9.72 11.92
CA GLY A 50 10.97 10.17 12.57
C GLY A 50 9.82 10.41 11.60
N HIS A 51 9.91 9.94 10.35
CA HIS A 51 8.89 10.21 9.34
C HIS A 51 7.90 9.05 9.20
N ILE A 52 6.61 9.39 9.21
CA ILE A 52 5.54 8.49 8.79
C ILE A 52 5.46 8.50 7.27
N LYS A 53 5.57 7.32 6.67
CA LYS A 53 5.56 7.20 5.22
C LYS A 53 4.14 7.05 4.69
N MET A 54 3.78 7.86 3.69
CA MET A 54 2.56 7.71 2.90
C MET A 54 2.90 7.24 1.48
N PHE A 55 2.09 6.32 0.94
CA PHE A 55 2.28 5.82 -0.42
C PHE A 55 1.00 5.20 -0.99
N LYS A 56 0.99 4.89 -2.29
CA LYS A 56 -0.14 4.22 -2.95
C LYS A 56 0.07 2.72 -3.04
N ILE A 57 -0.99 1.95 -2.82
CA ILE A 57 -0.98 0.50 -2.99
C ILE A 57 -0.74 0.16 -4.47
N GLY A 58 0.36 -0.53 -4.77
CA GLY A 58 0.71 -1.04 -6.10
C GLY A 58 0.43 -2.53 -6.28
N GLY A 59 0.07 -3.25 -5.22
CA GLY A 59 -0.30 -4.66 -5.27
C GLY A 59 -0.16 -5.36 -3.93
N LEU A 60 -0.31 -6.69 -3.96
CA LEU A 60 -0.20 -7.57 -2.81
C LEU A 60 0.82 -8.67 -3.11
N SER A 61 1.66 -9.03 -2.14
CA SER A 61 2.62 -10.12 -2.28
C SER A 61 1.92 -11.47 -2.45
N LYS A 62 2.66 -12.48 -2.90
CA LYS A 62 2.19 -13.87 -3.01
C LYS A 62 2.28 -14.64 -1.70
N TYR A 63 3.20 -14.25 -0.82
CA TYR A 63 3.51 -14.93 0.44
C TYR A 63 3.54 -13.95 1.61
N GLY A 64 3.59 -14.47 2.83
CA GLY A 64 3.71 -13.68 4.04
C GLY A 64 5.02 -12.90 4.16
N ALA A 65 5.07 -11.94 5.07
CA ALA A 65 6.27 -11.14 5.38
C ALA A 65 7.46 -11.99 5.84
N ASN A 66 7.23 -13.18 6.40
CA ASN A 66 8.26 -14.13 6.81
C ASN A 66 9.01 -14.77 5.63
N VAL A 67 8.37 -14.86 4.45
CA VAL A 67 8.96 -15.47 3.24
C VAL A 67 9.32 -14.42 2.19
N THR A 68 8.54 -13.33 2.11
CA THR A 68 8.78 -12.25 1.15
C THR A 68 10.13 -11.60 1.42
N GLN A 69 10.97 -11.46 0.38
CA GLN A 69 12.29 -10.83 0.49
C GLN A 69 12.14 -9.31 0.55
N ALA A 70 12.82 -8.67 1.51
CA ALA A 70 12.74 -7.22 1.75
C ALA A 70 13.48 -6.39 0.71
N TYR A 71 14.60 -6.94 0.24
CA TYR A 71 15.44 -6.40 -0.80
C TYR A 71 15.31 -7.33 -2.01
N GLY A 72 15.31 -6.79 -3.23
CA GLY A 72 15.20 -7.58 -4.44
C GLY A 72 16.47 -8.39 -4.71
N ARG A 73 16.94 -8.39 -5.95
CA ARG A 73 18.10 -9.22 -6.34
C ARG A 73 19.39 -8.52 -5.96
N LEU A 74 19.63 -8.35 -4.66
CA LEU A 74 20.97 -8.03 -4.18
C LEU A 74 21.93 -9.14 -4.64
N PRO A 75 23.12 -8.80 -5.16
CA PRO A 75 24.14 -9.81 -5.45
C PRO A 75 24.47 -10.53 -4.14
N ARG A 76 24.15 -11.84 -4.11
CA ARG A 76 24.32 -12.88 -3.06
C ARG A 76 24.98 -12.49 -1.71
N PRO A 77 24.53 -13.01 -0.54
CA PRO A 77 23.32 -13.79 -0.24
C PRO A 77 22.50 -13.14 0.90
N PHE A 78 21.94 -11.95 0.69
CA PHE A 78 21.07 -11.35 1.71
C PHE A 78 19.62 -11.80 1.51
N ASN A 79 19.32 -13.04 1.88
CA ASN A 79 17.95 -13.57 1.97
C ASN A 79 17.25 -13.02 3.23
N ILE A 80 17.12 -11.70 3.33
CA ILE A 80 16.47 -11.04 4.46
C ILE A 80 14.98 -10.96 4.14
N SER A 81 14.16 -11.66 4.93
CA SER A 81 12.71 -11.54 4.84
C SER A 81 12.24 -10.15 5.29
N VAL A 82 11.07 -9.71 4.84
CA VAL A 82 10.44 -8.46 5.29
C VAL A 82 10.31 -8.46 6.82
N ALA A 83 9.89 -9.59 7.42
CA ALA A 83 9.81 -9.70 8.87
C ALA A 83 11.17 -9.46 9.57
N ALA A 84 12.25 -10.06 9.06
CA ALA A 84 13.59 -9.87 9.61
C ALA A 84 14.11 -8.44 9.40
N HIS A 85 13.83 -7.84 8.24
CA HIS A 85 14.18 -6.45 7.95
C HIS A 85 13.55 -5.48 8.95
N PHE A 86 12.26 -5.63 9.22
CA PHE A 86 11.54 -4.76 10.17
C PHE A 86 12.05 -4.93 11.60
N TYR A 87 12.36 -6.15 12.00
CA TYR A 87 12.96 -6.41 13.31
C TYR A 87 14.36 -5.77 13.44
N ALA A 88 15.23 -5.97 12.45
CA ALA A 88 16.61 -5.45 12.51
C ALA A 88 16.67 -3.93 12.34
N ARG A 89 15.90 -3.36 11.42
CA ARG A 89 15.98 -1.94 11.05
C ARG A 89 15.16 -1.03 11.96
N HIS A 90 13.94 -1.46 12.30
CA HIS A 90 12.94 -0.66 13.02
C HIS A 90 12.69 -1.15 14.45
N ARG A 91 13.30 -2.27 14.88
CA ARG A 91 13.02 -2.91 16.18
C ARG A 91 11.55 -3.31 16.34
N ILE A 92 10.84 -3.53 15.24
CA ILE A 92 9.44 -3.93 15.22
C ILE A 92 9.36 -5.44 15.05
N ARG A 93 8.82 -6.13 16.06
CA ARG A 93 8.44 -7.54 15.96
C ARG A 93 7.01 -7.65 15.43
N LEU A 94 6.88 -8.18 14.22
CA LEU A 94 5.59 -8.44 13.61
C LEU A 94 4.75 -9.42 14.45
N ARG A 95 3.48 -9.09 14.68
CA ARG A 95 2.52 -9.97 15.39
C ARG A 95 2.04 -11.07 14.46
N HIS A 96 1.85 -10.74 13.18
CA HIS A 96 1.36 -11.65 12.15
C HIS A 96 2.32 -11.71 10.96
N PRO A 97 3.54 -12.25 11.13
CA PRO A 97 4.56 -12.30 10.06
C PRO A 97 4.14 -13.16 8.87
N PHE A 98 3.11 -14.00 9.03
CA PHE A 98 2.56 -14.85 7.97
C PHE A 98 1.54 -14.13 7.07
N LEU A 99 1.10 -12.92 7.44
CA LEU A 99 0.25 -12.11 6.57
C LEU A 99 1.05 -11.53 5.41
N HIS A 100 0.34 -11.34 4.30
CA HIS A 100 0.90 -10.79 3.06
C HIS A 100 1.40 -9.36 3.25
N CYS A 101 2.17 -8.88 2.29
CA CYS A 101 2.73 -7.54 2.25
C CYS A 101 2.08 -6.74 1.11
N ILE A 102 1.88 -5.45 1.34
CA ILE A 102 1.59 -4.50 0.27
C ILE A 102 2.85 -4.21 -0.52
N ILE A 103 2.69 -4.10 -1.83
CA ILE A 103 3.75 -3.74 -2.77
C ILE A 103 3.61 -2.26 -3.11
N GLU A 104 4.62 -1.47 -2.78
CA GLU A 104 4.82 -0.14 -3.35
C GLU A 104 5.64 -0.32 -4.64
N ARG A 105 5.01 -0.04 -5.78
CA ARG A 105 5.65 -0.16 -7.09
C ARG A 105 6.39 1.11 -7.43
N PHE A 106 7.63 0.97 -7.87
CA PHE A 106 8.43 2.07 -8.41
C PHE A 106 8.60 1.92 -9.94
N PRO A 107 9.04 2.98 -10.65
CA PRO A 107 9.36 2.90 -12.08
C PRO A 107 10.38 1.80 -12.40
N ARG A 108 10.46 1.36 -13.66
CA ARG A 108 11.14 0.14 -14.15
C ARG A 108 12.61 -0.07 -13.72
N HIS A 109 13.27 0.92 -13.14
CA HIS A 109 14.68 0.87 -12.72
C HIS A 109 14.88 0.76 -11.21
N MET A 110 13.79 0.76 -10.43
CA MET A 110 13.84 0.69 -8.97
C MET A 110 13.17 -0.58 -8.47
N GLU A 111 13.73 -1.16 -7.41
CA GLU A 111 13.13 -2.32 -6.76
C GLU A 111 11.83 -1.93 -6.04
N ASN A 112 10.85 -2.83 -6.11
CA ASN A 112 9.61 -2.69 -5.35
C ASN A 112 9.90 -2.76 -3.84
N ARG A 113 9.12 -2.03 -3.05
CA ARG A 113 9.17 -2.12 -1.58
C ARG A 113 7.98 -2.90 -1.06
N TYR A 114 8.21 -3.62 0.03
CA TYR A 114 7.22 -4.48 0.66
C TYR A 114 6.95 -4.03 2.09
N TYR A 115 5.68 -3.86 2.43
CA TYR A 115 5.25 -3.42 3.76
C TYR A 115 4.26 -4.43 4.34
N PRO A 116 4.46 -4.94 5.57
CA PRO A 116 3.52 -5.84 6.22
C PRO A 116 2.13 -5.23 6.33
N LEU A 117 1.07 -6.01 6.04
CA LEU A 117 -0.32 -5.55 6.14
C LEU A 117 -0.68 -4.95 7.50
N GLU A 118 -0.10 -5.48 8.58
CA GLU A 118 -0.39 -5.03 9.95
C GLU A 118 0.28 -3.70 10.35
N LEU A 119 1.15 -3.15 9.50
CA LEU A 119 1.85 -1.88 9.76
C LEU A 119 1.33 -0.73 8.89
N LEU A 120 0.12 -0.89 8.34
CA LEU A 120 -0.48 0.06 7.40
C LEU A 120 -1.89 0.42 7.80
N GLU A 121 -2.23 1.69 7.59
CA GLU A 121 -3.56 2.26 7.78
C GLU A 121 -4.01 2.98 6.51
N PHE A 122 -5.32 3.03 6.27
CA PHE A 122 -5.84 3.94 5.27
C PHE A 122 -5.69 5.39 5.70
N VAL A 123 -5.34 6.22 4.72
CA VAL A 123 -5.54 7.65 4.83
C VAL A 123 -6.96 7.90 4.34
N GLU A 124 -7.85 8.29 5.25
CA GLU A 124 -9.15 8.83 4.87
C GLU A 124 -8.86 10.09 4.05
N GLU A 125 -9.14 10.05 2.74
CA GLU A 125 -9.16 11.27 1.96
C GLU A 125 -10.35 12.06 2.50
N GLU A 126 -10.07 13.12 3.27
CA GLU A 126 -11.03 14.19 3.47
C GLU A 126 -11.60 14.49 2.09
N GLN A 127 -12.92 14.34 1.93
CA GLN A 127 -13.61 14.72 0.72
C GLN A 127 -13.45 16.24 0.59
N SER A 128 -12.32 16.68 0.03
CA SER A 128 -12.16 18.04 -0.44
C SER A 128 -13.30 18.25 -1.42
N GLU A 129 -14.14 19.20 -1.06
CA GLU A 129 -15.36 19.60 -1.72
C GLU A 129 -15.23 19.53 -3.24
N ARG A 130 -16.31 19.08 -3.87
CA ARG A 130 -16.54 19.15 -5.31
C ARG A 130 -16.09 20.51 -5.82
N SER A 131 -14.90 20.61 -6.41
CA SER A 131 -14.57 21.73 -7.28
C SER A 131 -15.44 21.56 -8.51
N THR A 132 -16.62 22.19 -8.47
CA THR A 132 -17.46 22.41 -9.64
C THR A 132 -16.61 22.93 -10.78
N PRO A 133 -16.68 22.35 -11.99
CA PRO A 133 -16.04 22.94 -13.15
C PRO A 133 -16.81 24.21 -13.52
N SER A 134 -16.21 25.38 -13.32
CA SER A 134 -16.73 26.64 -13.85
C SER A 134 -16.83 26.53 -15.36
N LYS A 135 -18.05 26.34 -15.84
CA LYS A 135 -18.40 26.42 -17.26
C LYS A 135 -18.25 27.88 -17.71
N LYS A 136 -17.42 28.06 -18.73
CA LYS A 136 -17.51 29.03 -19.85
C LYS A 136 -17.48 30.53 -19.49
N LEU A 137 -16.48 31.21 -20.06
CA LEU A 137 -16.77 32.31 -20.99
C LEU A 137 -15.77 32.25 -22.16
N PHE A 138 -16.20 31.59 -23.24
CA PHE A 138 -15.72 31.91 -24.57
C PHE A 138 -16.61 33.05 -25.04
N GLU A 139 -16.06 34.25 -25.24
CA GLU A 139 -16.64 35.20 -26.18
C GLU A 139 -15.54 35.80 -27.04
N SER A 140 -15.60 35.40 -28.29
CA SER A 140 -14.89 35.96 -29.42
C SER A 140 -15.53 37.29 -29.78
N VAL A 141 -14.78 38.39 -29.73
CA VAL A 141 -15.17 39.64 -30.41
C VAL A 141 -14.09 40.03 -31.41
N LYS A 142 -14.52 40.00 -32.67
CA LYS A 142 -13.87 40.53 -33.87
C LYS A 142 -13.49 42.01 -33.69
N GLY A 143 -12.28 42.36 -34.11
CA GLY A 143 -11.95 43.56 -34.90
C GLY A 143 -12.14 44.95 -34.26
N ARG A 144 -11.05 45.72 -34.21
CA ARG A 144 -10.96 47.09 -34.80
C ARG A 144 -9.53 47.64 -34.75
N CYS A 145 -9.15 48.21 -35.90
CA CYS A 145 -8.13 49.22 -36.23
C CYS A 145 -7.26 49.80 -35.11
N ARG A 146 -5.96 49.85 -35.37
CA ARG A 146 -5.21 51.11 -35.55
C ARG A 146 -4.04 50.88 -36.49
#